data_AF-A0A1J3DBK9-F1
#
_entry.id   AF-A0A1J3DBK9-F1
#
_cell.length_a   1.000
_cell.length_b   1.000
_cell.length_c   1.000
_cell.angle_alpha   90.00
_cell.angle_beta   90.00
_cell.angle_gamma   90.00
#
_symmetry.space_group_name_H-M   'P 1'
#
loop_
_entity.id
_entity.type
_entity.pdbx_description
1 polymer ?
#
loop_
_entity_poly.entity_id
_entity_poly.type
_entity_poly.pdbx_seq_one_letter_code
_entity_poly.pdbx_strand_id
1 'polypeptide(L)'
;MGAVHLSTEKLARGFLVCLCLWGLFSLSCAARSGVSKQKFEVKKHLNRLNKPAVKSIQSPDGDVIDCVPISKQPAFDHPFLKDHKIQMKPSYHPEGLFDDSKVSTKSNEKEMHHIPQLWHRYGKCAEGTIPMRRTKEDDVLRASSVKRYGKKKRRSVPLPKSAQPDLINQSGHQHAIAYVEGDKYYGAKATINVWEPKIQQQNEFSLSQIWLLGGSFGQDLNSIEAGWQ
;
A
#
# COMPACT_ATOMS: atom_id res chain seq x y z
N MET A 1 8.42 80.16 30.09
CA MET A 1 8.45 79.15 28.99
C MET A 1 8.91 77.84 29.59
N GLY A 2 7.96 76.97 29.99
CA GLY A 2 8.28 75.68 30.62
C GLY A 2 8.47 74.62 29.54
N ALA A 3 9.72 74.19 29.33
CA ALA A 3 10.02 73.07 28.45
C ALA A 3 9.53 71.78 29.12
N VAL A 4 8.50 71.16 28.54
CA VAL A 4 8.03 69.83 28.94
C VAL A 4 9.14 68.84 28.57
N HIS A 5 9.92 68.44 29.58
CA HIS A 5 10.94 67.41 29.47
C HIS A 5 10.23 66.05 29.31
N LEU A 6 9.86 65.71 28.08
CA LEU A 6 9.32 64.40 27.78
C LEU A 6 10.45 63.37 27.97
N SER A 7 10.36 62.62 29.06
CA SER A 7 11.35 61.60 29.43
C SER A 7 11.51 60.60 28.29
N THR A 8 12.70 60.61 27.68
CA THR A 8 13.13 59.73 26.59
C THR A 8 12.93 58.25 26.90
N GLU A 9 12.97 57.87 28.19
CA GLU A 9 12.69 56.50 28.64
C GLU A 9 11.23 56.06 28.43
N LYS A 10 10.26 56.96 28.61
CA LYS A 10 8.84 56.65 28.38
C LYS A 10 8.55 56.45 26.89
N LEU A 11 9.20 57.23 26.04
CA LEU A 11 9.12 57.10 24.59
C LEU A 11 9.77 55.79 24.11
N ALA A 12 10.95 55.45 24.64
CA ALA A 12 11.65 54.20 24.32
C ALA A 12 10.86 52.97 24.77
N ARG A 13 10.28 52.98 25.98
CA ARG A 13 9.41 51.89 26.46
C ARG A 13 8.13 51.74 25.63
N GLY A 14 7.50 52.84 25.24
CA GLY A 14 6.33 52.80 24.35
C GLY A 14 6.66 52.24 22.97
N PHE A 15 7.81 52.61 22.41
CA PHE A 15 8.30 52.09 21.13
C PHE A 15 8.62 50.59 21.19
N LEU A 16 9.24 50.13 22.29
CA LEU A 16 9.52 48.71 22.52
C LEU A 16 8.22 47.88 22.61
N VAL A 17 7.21 48.40 23.31
CA VAL A 17 5.89 47.74 23.42
C VAL A 17 5.18 47.67 22.06
N CYS A 18 5.22 48.74 21.26
CA CYS A 18 4.67 48.72 19.90
C CYS A 18 5.39 47.73 18.99
N LEU A 19 6.72 47.64 19.06
CA LEU A 19 7.50 46.64 18.31
C LEU A 19 7.16 45.21 18.73
N CYS A 20 7.01 44.96 20.05
CA CYS A 20 6.58 43.65 20.55
C CYS A 20 5.17 43.29 20.08
N LEU A 21 4.22 44.24 20.13
CA LEU A 21 2.84 44.03 19.66
C LEU A 21 2.78 43.79 18.14
N TRP A 22 3.56 44.52 17.34
CA TRP A 22 3.68 44.30 15.89
C TRP A 22 4.32 42.96 15.56
N GLY A 23 5.33 42.53 16.33
CA GLY A 23 5.92 41.20 16.23
C GLY A 23 4.90 40.10 16.52
N LEU A 24 4.17 40.20 17.62
CA LEU A 24 3.12 39.23 18.00
C LEU A 24 1.97 39.18 16.99
N PHE A 25 1.56 40.33 16.44
CA PHE A 25 0.56 40.38 15.37
C PHE A 25 1.07 39.72 14.08
N SER A 26 2.31 39.99 13.68
CA SER A 26 2.92 39.43 12.48
C SER A 26 3.08 37.90 12.55
N LEU A 27 3.54 37.37 13.69
CA LEU A 27 3.62 35.93 13.94
C LEU A 27 2.24 35.26 13.90
N SER A 28 1.22 35.89 14.49
CA SER A 28 -0.17 35.40 14.47
C SER A 28 -0.73 35.31 13.06
N CYS A 29 -0.47 36.31 12.22
CA CYS A 29 -0.88 36.33 10.81
C CYS A 29 -0.17 35.26 9.98
N ALA A 30 1.14 35.06 10.18
CA ALA A 30 1.92 34.03 9.48
C ALA A 30 1.45 32.61 9.84
N ALA A 31 1.22 32.34 11.13
CA ALA A 31 0.71 31.04 11.59
C ALA A 31 -0.70 30.74 11.04
N ARG A 32 -1.62 31.72 11.10
CA ARG A 32 -2.97 31.59 10.51
C ARG A 32 -2.93 31.33 9.00
N SER A 33 -2.00 31.98 8.29
CA SER A 33 -1.81 31.77 6.85
C SER A 33 -1.30 30.35 6.54
N GLY A 34 -0.41 29.80 7.37
CA GLY A 34 0.08 28.43 7.25
C GLY A 34 -1.02 27.37 7.45
N VAL A 35 -1.82 27.50 8.52
CA VAL A 35 -2.93 26.58 8.82
C VAL A 35 -4.00 26.62 7.73
N SER A 36 -4.34 27.81 7.23
CA SER A 36 -5.31 27.98 6.13
C SER A 36 -4.85 27.29 4.84
N LYS A 37 -3.56 27.45 4.47
CA LYS A 37 -2.96 26.76 3.32
C LYS A 37 -2.99 25.24 3.48
N GLN A 38 -2.59 24.72 4.64
CA GLN A 38 -2.61 23.28 4.92
C GLN A 38 -4.03 22.71 4.79
N LYS A 39 -5.03 23.36 5.38
CA LYS A 39 -6.43 22.94 5.29
C LYS A 39 -6.94 22.92 3.85
N PHE A 40 -6.58 23.92 3.05
CA PHE A 40 -6.90 23.97 1.63
C PHE A 40 -6.24 22.81 0.84
N GLU A 41 -4.96 22.54 1.10
CA GLU A 41 -4.25 21.42 0.46
C GLU A 41 -4.88 20.06 0.81
N VAL A 42 -5.22 19.86 2.09
CA VAL A 42 -5.89 18.63 2.53
C VAL A 42 -7.25 18.49 1.87
N LYS A 43 -8.08 19.55 1.87
CA LYS A 43 -9.39 19.53 1.19
C LYS A 43 -9.27 19.23 -0.30
N LYS A 44 -8.33 19.88 -1.00
CA LYS A 44 -8.04 19.62 -2.42
C LYS A 44 -7.62 18.17 -2.65
N HIS A 45 -6.80 17.61 -1.76
CA HIS A 45 -6.34 16.23 -1.85
C HIS A 45 -7.47 15.22 -1.61
N LEU A 46 -8.30 15.45 -0.58
CA LEU A 46 -9.48 14.63 -0.29
C LEU A 46 -10.46 14.62 -1.47
N ASN A 47 -10.74 15.77 -2.07
CA ASN A 47 -11.61 15.87 -3.25
C ASN A 47 -11.08 15.09 -4.45
N ARG A 48 -9.75 14.90 -4.55
CA ARG A 48 -9.14 14.10 -5.61
C ARG A 48 -9.25 12.59 -5.32
N LEU A 49 -9.04 12.19 -4.06
CA LEU A 49 -9.06 10.78 -3.64
C LEU A 49 -10.47 10.21 -3.54
N ASN A 50 -11.37 10.95 -2.89
CA ASN A 50 -12.73 10.51 -2.64
C ASN A 50 -13.59 10.79 -3.87
N LYS A 51 -13.96 9.72 -4.57
CA LYS A 51 -14.77 9.78 -5.78
C LYS A 51 -16.26 9.90 -5.43
N PRO A 52 -17.08 10.49 -6.31
CA PRO A 52 -18.53 10.50 -6.12
C PRO A 52 -19.07 9.08 -5.96
N ALA A 53 -19.68 8.82 -4.81
CA ALA A 53 -20.26 7.54 -4.47
C ALA A 53 -21.70 7.46 -4.98
N VAL A 54 -22.09 6.29 -5.50
CA VAL A 54 -23.49 5.97 -5.82
C VAL A 54 -24.25 5.59 -4.55
N LYS A 55 -23.54 4.94 -3.62
CA LYS A 55 -24.04 4.50 -2.32
C LYS A 55 -22.89 4.53 -1.32
N SER A 56 -23.18 4.83 -0.06
CA SER A 56 -22.21 4.69 1.04
C SER A 56 -22.74 3.68 2.06
N ILE A 57 -21.86 2.83 2.57
CA ILE A 57 -22.12 1.85 3.62
C ILE A 57 -21.35 2.32 4.86
N GLN A 58 -22.04 2.52 5.97
CA GLN A 58 -21.42 2.84 7.25
C GLN A 58 -21.12 1.55 8.00
N SER A 59 -19.88 1.42 8.45
CA SER A 59 -19.43 0.30 9.26
C SER A 59 -19.41 0.70 10.74
N PRO A 60 -19.66 -0.22 11.69
CA PRO A 60 -19.69 0.08 13.12
C PRO A 60 -18.36 0.56 13.70
N ASP A 61 -17.25 0.23 13.05
CA ASP A 61 -15.91 0.70 13.38
C ASP A 61 -15.66 2.16 12.92
N GLY A 62 -16.67 2.81 12.33
CA GLY A 62 -16.62 4.19 11.87
C GLY A 62 -16.05 4.37 10.47
N ASP A 63 -15.71 3.27 9.78
CA ASP A 63 -15.35 3.34 8.36
C ASP A 63 -16.59 3.59 7.49
N VAL A 64 -16.40 4.38 6.43
CA VAL A 64 -17.41 4.62 5.41
C VAL A 64 -16.90 4.04 4.10
N ILE A 65 -17.64 3.08 3.55
CA ILE A 65 -17.33 2.43 2.28
C ILE A 65 -18.20 3.04 1.20
N ASP A 66 -17.57 3.73 0.26
CA ASP A 66 -18.21 4.33 -0.90
C ASP A 66 -18.23 3.35 -2.07
N CYS A 67 -19.42 3.07 -2.58
CA CYS A 67 -19.60 2.33 -3.82
C CYS A 67 -19.40 3.28 -5.00
N VAL A 68 -18.26 3.16 -5.66
CA VAL A 68 -17.83 4.02 -6.77
C VAL A 68 -17.96 3.24 -8.07
N PRO A 69 -18.43 3.84 -9.19
CA PRO A 69 -18.42 3.15 -10.48
C PRO A 69 -17.01 2.68 -10.84
N ILE A 70 -16.88 1.47 -11.36
CA ILE A 70 -15.57 0.85 -11.61
C ILE A 70 -14.67 1.72 -12.51
N SER A 71 -15.25 2.38 -13.51
CA SER A 71 -14.56 3.30 -14.43
C SER A 71 -14.11 4.63 -13.81
N LYS A 72 -14.55 4.94 -12.58
CA LYS A 72 -14.24 6.19 -11.87
C LYS A 72 -13.23 6.01 -10.74
N GLN A 73 -12.53 4.87 -10.68
CA GLN A 73 -11.44 4.63 -9.74
C GLN A 73 -10.36 5.73 -9.81
N PRO A 74 -9.71 6.09 -8.68
CA PRO A 74 -8.60 7.05 -8.68
C PRO A 74 -7.44 6.69 -9.60
N ALA A 75 -7.22 5.40 -9.89
CA ALA A 75 -6.20 4.96 -10.84
C ALA A 75 -6.39 5.57 -12.24
N PHE A 76 -7.64 5.72 -12.69
CA PHE A 76 -7.96 6.25 -14.03
C PHE A 76 -7.84 7.78 -14.14
N ASP A 77 -7.52 8.49 -13.05
CA ASP A 77 -7.08 9.89 -13.14
C ASP A 77 -5.68 10.01 -13.74
N HIS A 78 -4.92 8.91 -13.78
CA HIS A 78 -3.57 8.92 -14.31
C HIS A 78 -3.61 9.06 -15.85
N PRO A 79 -2.84 10.00 -16.45
CA PRO A 79 -2.88 10.24 -17.89
C PRO A 79 -2.66 9.00 -18.77
N PHE A 80 -1.81 8.07 -18.34
CA PHE A 80 -1.53 6.82 -19.07
C PHE A 80 -2.59 5.74 -18.92
N LEU A 81 -3.57 5.93 -18.02
CA LEU A 81 -4.69 5.00 -17.83
C LEU A 81 -6.00 5.59 -18.34
N LYS A 82 -5.94 6.73 -19.04
CA LYS A 82 -7.08 7.24 -19.80
C LYS A 82 -7.48 6.18 -20.84
N ASP A 83 -8.78 5.90 -20.90
CA ASP A 83 -9.36 4.93 -21.83
C ASP A 83 -8.89 3.47 -21.64
N HIS A 84 -8.31 3.16 -20.48
CA HIS A 84 -7.93 1.79 -20.15
C HIS A 84 -9.16 0.86 -20.16
N LYS A 85 -9.13 -0.18 -21.00
CA LYS A 85 -10.14 -1.23 -21.02
C LYS A 85 -9.95 -2.14 -19.80
N ILE A 86 -10.86 -1.98 -18.83
CA ILE A 86 -10.89 -2.80 -17.62
C ILE A 86 -11.12 -4.27 -18.01
N GLN A 87 -10.19 -5.13 -17.63
CA GLN A 87 -10.35 -6.57 -17.77
C GLN A 87 -11.16 -7.10 -16.59
N MET A 88 -12.33 -7.66 -16.89
CA MET A 88 -13.17 -8.30 -15.87
C MET A 88 -12.74 -9.76 -15.69
N LYS A 89 -13.06 -10.32 -14.51
CA LYS A 89 -12.88 -11.74 -14.26
C LYS A 89 -13.55 -12.54 -15.39
N PRO A 90 -12.84 -13.49 -16.04
CA PRO A 90 -13.44 -14.34 -17.07
C PRO A 90 -14.66 -15.08 -16.54
N SER A 91 -15.72 -15.13 -17.34
CA SER A 91 -16.94 -15.91 -17.04
C SER A 91 -16.66 -17.42 -16.99
N TYR A 92 -15.67 -17.85 -17.77
CA TYR A 92 -15.19 -19.21 -17.81
C TYR A 92 -13.80 -19.26 -17.18
N HIS A 93 -13.69 -19.95 -16.06
CA HIS A 93 -12.40 -20.51 -15.65
C HIS A 93 -12.42 -21.92 -16.23
N PRO A 94 -11.49 -22.31 -17.12
CA PRO A 94 -11.35 -23.72 -17.44
C PRO A 94 -11.13 -24.42 -16.10
N GLU A 95 -12.09 -25.27 -15.71
CA GLU A 95 -11.83 -26.27 -14.70
C GLU A 95 -10.58 -26.99 -15.20
N GLY A 96 -9.46 -26.71 -14.55
CA GLY A 96 -8.32 -27.59 -14.69
C GLY A 96 -8.82 -28.98 -14.33
N LEU A 97 -8.23 -30.01 -14.92
CA LEU A 97 -8.41 -31.44 -14.58
C LEU A 97 -8.13 -31.78 -13.09
N PHE A 98 -8.20 -30.82 -12.18
CA PHE A 98 -7.73 -30.84 -10.80
C PHE A 98 -8.69 -30.17 -9.81
N ASP A 99 -9.91 -29.79 -10.18
CA ASP A 99 -10.85 -29.08 -9.27
C ASP A 99 -11.82 -29.96 -8.48
N ASP A 100 -11.64 -31.30 -8.47
CA ASP A 100 -12.49 -32.21 -7.69
C ASP A 100 -11.69 -33.16 -6.79
N SER A 101 -10.98 -32.60 -5.83
CA SER A 101 -10.80 -33.27 -4.52
C SER A 101 -10.66 -32.27 -3.38
N LYS A 102 -11.46 -31.20 -3.41
CA LYS A 102 -11.84 -30.53 -2.16
C LYS A 102 -12.71 -31.52 -1.41
N VAL A 103 -12.08 -32.30 -0.53
CA VAL A 103 -12.72 -33.23 0.39
C VAL A 103 -13.99 -32.58 0.92
N SER A 104 -15.13 -33.11 0.48
CA SER A 104 -16.42 -32.81 1.04
C SER A 104 -16.49 -33.47 2.41
N THR A 105 -15.74 -32.96 3.38
CA THR A 105 -16.07 -33.16 4.79
C THR A 105 -17.34 -32.39 5.02
N LYS A 106 -18.47 -33.09 4.90
CA LYS A 106 -19.73 -32.69 5.53
C LYS A 106 -19.53 -32.73 7.05
N SER A 107 -18.78 -31.79 7.61
CA SER A 107 -18.91 -31.46 9.01
C SER A 107 -20.04 -30.43 9.11
N ASN A 108 -21.15 -30.86 9.72
CA ASN A 108 -22.20 -29.98 10.22
C ASN A 108 -21.65 -29.17 11.41
N GLU A 109 -20.65 -28.34 11.16
CA GLU A 109 -20.27 -27.28 12.05
C GLU A 109 -20.57 -26.00 11.32
N LYS A 110 -21.31 -25.11 11.96
CA LYS A 110 -21.53 -23.74 11.49
C LYS A 110 -20.15 -23.12 11.33
N GLU A 111 -19.58 -23.24 10.13
CA GLU A 111 -18.39 -22.52 9.73
C GLU A 111 -18.78 -21.06 9.90
N MET A 112 -18.39 -20.46 11.02
CA MET A 112 -18.59 -19.06 11.29
C MET A 112 -17.77 -18.37 10.21
N HIS A 113 -18.41 -18.08 9.08
CA HIS A 113 -17.77 -17.42 7.94
C HIS A 113 -16.99 -16.26 8.53
N HIS A 114 -15.67 -16.38 8.51
CA HIS A 114 -14.80 -15.41 9.16
C HIS A 114 -14.92 -14.16 8.31
N ILE A 115 -15.84 -13.25 8.67
CA ILE A 115 -16.12 -12.07 7.88
C ILE A 115 -14.84 -11.23 7.91
N PRO A 116 -14.10 -11.12 6.79
CA PRO A 116 -12.74 -10.58 6.81
C PRO A 116 -12.74 -9.08 7.15
N GLN A 117 -13.86 -8.37 6.93
CA GLN A 117 -14.03 -6.97 7.30
C GLN A 117 -15.48 -6.71 7.72
N LEU A 118 -15.68 -5.97 8.82
CA LEU A 118 -16.97 -5.76 9.50
C LEU A 118 -18.07 -5.17 8.60
N TRP A 119 -17.71 -4.28 7.67
CA TRP A 119 -18.66 -3.58 6.80
C TRP A 119 -19.47 -4.51 5.90
N HIS A 120 -18.98 -5.73 5.59
CA HIS A 120 -19.71 -6.71 4.77
C HIS A 120 -21.05 -7.13 5.40
N ARG A 121 -21.21 -6.98 6.73
CA ARG A 121 -22.49 -7.25 7.43
C ARG A 121 -23.55 -6.21 7.13
N TYR A 122 -23.15 -5.01 6.70
CA TYR A 122 -24.02 -3.84 6.52
C TYR A 122 -24.38 -3.59 5.05
N GLY A 123 -23.83 -4.39 4.14
CA GLY A 123 -24.26 -4.44 2.75
C GLY A 123 -23.14 -4.76 1.78
N LYS A 124 -23.49 -4.63 0.50
CA LYS A 124 -22.60 -4.80 -0.64
C LYS A 124 -22.81 -3.67 -1.65
N CYS A 125 -21.79 -3.46 -2.47
CA CYS A 125 -21.88 -2.59 -3.64
C CYS A 125 -22.59 -3.33 -4.79
N ALA A 126 -23.32 -2.58 -5.60
CA ALA A 126 -24.03 -3.11 -6.76
C ALA A 126 -23.02 -3.50 -7.86
N GLU A 127 -23.45 -4.33 -8.80
CA GLU A 127 -22.65 -4.66 -9.97
C GLU A 127 -22.26 -3.40 -10.76
N GLY A 128 -21.05 -3.40 -11.35
CA GLY A 128 -20.48 -2.23 -12.00
C GLY A 128 -19.93 -1.17 -11.03
N THR A 129 -20.06 -1.36 -9.72
CA THR A 129 -19.45 -0.53 -8.68
C THR A 129 -18.50 -1.33 -7.80
N ILE A 130 -17.56 -0.64 -7.19
CA ILE A 130 -16.55 -1.23 -6.29
C ILE A 130 -16.63 -0.57 -4.91
N PRO A 131 -16.35 -1.32 -3.83
CA PRO A 131 -16.23 -0.76 -2.50
C PRO A 131 -14.89 -0.02 -2.36
N MET A 132 -14.93 1.24 -1.95
CA MET A 132 -13.75 2.05 -1.65
C MET A 132 -13.90 2.70 -0.28
N ARG A 133 -12.93 2.48 0.62
CA ARG A 133 -12.92 3.15 1.94
C ARG A 133 -12.68 4.65 1.76
N ARG A 134 -13.60 5.48 2.26
CA ARG A 134 -13.48 6.94 2.23
C ARG A 134 -12.29 7.39 3.05
N THR A 135 -11.44 8.22 2.46
CA THR A 135 -10.31 8.84 3.18
C THR A 135 -10.82 10.04 3.97
N LYS A 136 -10.52 10.12 5.27
CA LYS A 136 -10.86 11.26 6.14
C LYS A 136 -9.70 12.26 6.23
N GLU A 137 -10.00 13.45 6.76
CA GLU A 137 -8.98 14.47 7.02
C GLU A 137 -7.86 13.94 7.93
N ASP A 138 -8.23 13.27 9.02
CA ASP A 138 -7.29 12.68 9.98
C ASP A 138 -6.39 11.62 9.35
N ASP A 139 -6.87 10.88 8.34
CA ASP A 139 -6.05 9.90 7.62
C ASP A 139 -4.91 10.58 6.85
N VAL A 140 -5.20 11.71 6.20
CA VAL A 140 -4.22 12.50 5.45
C VAL A 140 -3.24 13.17 6.40
N LEU A 141 -3.72 13.73 7.51
CA LEU A 141 -2.92 14.42 8.52
C LEU A 141 -2.01 13.48 9.32
N ARG A 142 -2.29 12.17 9.34
CA ARG A 142 -1.38 11.15 9.92
C ARG A 142 -0.05 11.06 9.18
N ALA A 143 -0.02 11.43 7.90
CA ALA A 143 1.21 11.48 7.13
C ALA A 143 1.98 12.78 7.43
N SER A 144 3.31 12.73 7.30
CA SER A 144 4.14 13.93 7.55
C SER A 144 3.87 15.08 6.57
N SER A 145 3.18 14.82 5.45
CA SER A 145 2.65 15.84 4.54
C SER A 145 1.61 15.24 3.60
N VAL A 146 0.74 16.08 3.04
CA VAL A 146 -0.27 15.69 2.03
C VAL A 146 0.37 14.96 0.84
N LYS A 147 1.56 15.41 0.39
CA LYS A 147 2.30 14.79 -0.73
C LYS A 147 2.86 13.39 -0.40
N ARG A 148 3.01 13.06 0.88
CA ARG A 148 3.54 11.78 1.39
C ARG A 148 2.45 10.79 1.79
N TYR A 149 1.20 11.24 1.97
CA TYR A 149 0.08 10.34 2.21
C TYR A 149 0.01 9.25 1.12
N GLY A 150 -0.17 7.99 1.54
CA GLY A 150 -0.23 6.81 0.67
C GLY A 150 1.11 6.38 0.03
N LYS A 151 2.22 7.08 0.26
CA LYS A 151 3.53 6.70 -0.31
C LYS A 151 4.32 5.79 0.63
N LYS A 152 4.95 4.76 0.07
CA LYS A 152 5.92 3.93 0.78
C LYS A 152 7.05 4.80 1.35
N LYS A 153 7.47 4.54 2.59
CA LYS A 153 8.62 5.23 3.19
C LYS A 153 9.87 4.82 2.42
N ARG A 154 10.64 5.79 1.89
CA ARG A 154 11.87 5.52 1.12
C ARG A 154 12.91 4.67 1.87
N ARG A 155 12.84 4.59 3.20
CA ARG A 155 13.79 3.84 4.04
C ARG A 155 13.39 2.39 4.31
N SER A 156 12.23 1.92 3.83
CA SER A 156 11.73 0.57 4.12
C SER A 156 11.96 -0.44 3.00
N VAL A 157 12.69 -0.08 1.95
CA VAL A 157 13.33 -1.08 1.11
C VAL A 157 14.71 -1.23 1.75
N PRO A 158 14.99 -2.31 2.50
CA PRO A 158 16.37 -2.66 2.74
C PRO A 158 17.00 -2.70 1.35
N LEU A 159 17.96 -1.83 1.06
CA LEU A 159 18.90 -2.21 0.01
C LEU A 159 19.52 -3.48 0.59
N PRO A 160 19.24 -4.68 0.04
CA PRO A 160 20.06 -5.80 0.41
C PRO A 160 21.44 -5.35 -0.03
N LYS A 161 22.33 -5.09 0.93
CA LYS A 161 23.76 -5.11 0.59
C LYS A 161 23.91 -6.50 -0.02
N SER A 162 24.23 -6.57 -1.31
CA SER A 162 24.62 -7.83 -1.92
C SER A 162 25.60 -8.44 -0.92
N ALA A 163 25.29 -9.62 -0.38
CA ALA A 163 26.28 -10.32 0.42
C ALA A 163 27.53 -10.36 -0.48
N GLN A 164 28.59 -9.66 -0.07
CA GLN A 164 29.89 -9.89 -0.70
C GLN A 164 30.21 -11.32 -0.28
N PRO A 165 30.13 -12.30 -1.20
CA PRO A 165 30.44 -13.65 -0.83
C PRO A 165 31.94 -13.65 -0.57
N ASP A 166 32.36 -14.09 0.60
CA ASP A 166 33.74 -14.52 0.78
C ASP A 166 33.99 -15.58 -0.29
N LEU A 167 34.87 -15.23 -1.24
CA LEU A 167 35.28 -16.06 -2.35
C LEU A 167 36.02 -17.27 -1.80
N ILE A 168 35.28 -18.32 -1.48
CA ILE A 168 35.86 -19.64 -1.24
C ILE A 168 35.11 -20.63 -2.12
N ASN A 169 35.55 -20.67 -3.38
CA ASN A 169 35.42 -21.78 -4.31
C ASN A 169 34.04 -22.42 -4.44
N GLN A 170 33.18 -21.83 -5.27
CA GLN A 170 32.31 -22.55 -6.21
C GLN A 170 31.59 -21.56 -7.12
N SER A 171 31.41 -21.93 -8.39
CA SER A 171 30.54 -21.29 -9.37
C SER A 171 29.07 -21.42 -8.93
N GLY A 172 28.70 -20.72 -7.86
CA GLY A 172 27.44 -20.90 -7.15
C GLY A 172 26.34 -20.01 -7.70
N HIS A 173 25.26 -20.63 -8.16
CA HIS A 173 23.98 -19.96 -8.33
C HIS A 173 23.50 -19.39 -6.98
N GLN A 174 22.94 -18.18 -6.99
CA GLN A 174 22.30 -17.61 -5.80
C GLN A 174 20.82 -18.03 -5.78
N HIS A 175 20.42 -18.75 -4.74
CA HIS A 175 19.05 -19.22 -4.58
C HIS A 175 18.45 -18.75 -3.25
N ALA A 176 17.17 -18.40 -3.27
CA ALA A 176 16.34 -18.36 -2.07
C ALA A 176 15.46 -19.62 -2.10
N ILE A 177 15.69 -20.53 -1.15
CA ILE A 177 15.02 -21.83 -1.11
C ILE A 177 14.15 -21.88 0.15
N ALA A 178 12.90 -22.29 -0.03
CA ALA A 178 12.05 -22.76 1.06
C ALA A 178 11.85 -24.27 0.86
N TYR A 179 12.19 -25.07 1.85
CA TYR A 179 12.04 -26.52 1.83
C TYR A 179 11.13 -26.97 2.97
N VAL A 180 10.47 -28.10 2.75
CA VAL A 180 9.60 -28.77 3.71
C VAL A 180 9.97 -30.25 3.67
N GLU A 181 10.39 -30.80 4.81
CA GLU A 181 10.92 -32.16 4.95
C GLU A 181 10.21 -32.88 6.11
N GLY A 182 10.27 -34.20 6.13
CA GLY A 182 9.81 -35.01 7.28
C GLY A 182 8.51 -35.79 7.08
N ASP A 183 7.74 -35.51 6.03
CA ASP A 183 6.51 -36.23 5.70
C ASP A 183 6.52 -36.79 4.27
N LYS A 184 5.57 -37.70 3.99
CA LYS A 184 5.35 -38.23 2.64
C LYS A 184 4.44 -37.30 1.83
N TYR A 185 5.02 -36.60 0.86
CA TYR A 185 4.30 -35.69 -0.01
C TYR A 185 3.88 -36.40 -1.32
N TYR A 186 2.61 -36.25 -1.71
CA TYR A 186 2.05 -36.85 -2.94
C TYR A 186 1.94 -35.85 -4.09
N GLY A 187 2.27 -34.59 -3.84
CA GLY A 187 2.17 -33.49 -4.79
C GLY A 187 2.54 -32.17 -4.13
N ALA A 188 2.76 -31.13 -4.94
CA ALA A 188 3.04 -29.81 -4.44
C ALA A 188 2.42 -28.74 -5.35
N LYS A 189 2.07 -27.60 -4.76
CA LYS A 189 1.54 -26.43 -5.46
C LYS A 189 2.20 -25.19 -4.90
N ALA A 190 2.76 -24.37 -5.78
CA ALA A 190 3.28 -23.06 -5.43
C ALA A 190 2.62 -21.97 -6.30
N THR A 191 2.45 -20.79 -5.72
CA THR A 191 2.16 -19.56 -6.47
C THR A 191 3.36 -18.66 -6.33
N ILE A 192 4.08 -18.46 -7.44
CA ILE A 192 5.31 -17.68 -7.46
C ILE A 192 5.10 -16.45 -8.34
N ASN A 193 5.39 -15.26 -7.80
CA ASN A 193 5.30 -14.01 -8.55
C ASN A 193 6.67 -13.68 -9.15
N VAL A 194 6.73 -13.57 -10.47
CA VAL A 194 7.91 -13.14 -11.21
C VAL A 194 7.65 -11.75 -11.77
N TRP A 195 8.57 -10.80 -11.55
CA TRP A 195 8.45 -9.45 -12.08
C TRP A 195 9.75 -9.01 -12.74
N GLU A 196 9.70 -8.82 -14.06
CA GLU A 196 10.76 -8.25 -14.91
C GLU A 196 12.20 -8.65 -14.49
N PRO A 197 12.52 -9.95 -14.47
CA PRO A 197 13.86 -10.41 -14.15
C PRO A 197 14.86 -9.89 -15.19
N LYS A 198 16.02 -9.43 -14.72
CA LYS A 198 17.09 -8.90 -15.57
C LYS A 198 18.38 -9.65 -15.27
N ILE A 199 19.08 -10.00 -16.33
CA ILE A 199 20.43 -10.55 -16.28
C ILE A 199 21.43 -9.43 -16.56
N GLN A 200 22.56 -9.42 -15.86
CA GLN A 200 23.61 -8.44 -16.07
C GLN A 200 24.62 -8.93 -17.11
N GLN A 201 24.83 -10.25 -17.19
CA GLN A 201 25.76 -10.90 -18.13
C GLN A 201 25.05 -11.92 -19.01
N GLN A 202 25.63 -12.24 -20.18
CA GLN A 202 25.02 -13.17 -21.15
C GLN A 202 24.94 -14.63 -20.68
N ASN A 203 25.77 -15.00 -19.70
CA ASN A 203 25.81 -16.34 -19.10
C ASN A 203 25.04 -16.42 -17.77
N GLU A 204 24.30 -15.37 -17.41
CA GLU A 204 23.41 -15.37 -16.26
C GLU A 204 21.98 -15.74 -16.68
N PHE A 205 21.24 -16.35 -15.77
CA PHE A 205 19.81 -16.57 -15.92
C PHE A 205 19.10 -16.29 -14.60
N SER A 206 17.82 -15.92 -14.69
CA SER A 206 16.92 -15.85 -13.54
C SER A 206 15.99 -17.04 -13.58
N LEU A 207 15.59 -17.55 -12.42
CA LEU A 207 14.81 -18.79 -12.34
C LEU A 207 13.80 -18.69 -11.21
N SER A 208 12.61 -19.23 -11.44
CA SER A 208 11.53 -19.27 -10.46
C SER A 208 10.75 -20.57 -10.63
N GLN A 209 10.96 -21.52 -9.72
CA GLN A 209 10.44 -22.87 -9.88
C GLN A 209 10.12 -23.57 -8.56
N ILE A 210 9.28 -24.59 -8.65
CA ILE A 210 9.01 -25.56 -7.59
C ILE A 210 9.62 -26.91 -7.97
N TRP A 211 10.24 -27.57 -7.00
CA TRP A 211 10.82 -28.90 -7.11
C TRP A 211 10.09 -29.87 -6.19
N LEU A 212 9.75 -31.06 -6.69
CA LEU A 212 9.45 -32.23 -5.87
C LEU A 212 10.60 -33.20 -6.03
N LEU A 213 11.23 -33.53 -4.91
CA LEU A 213 12.37 -34.45 -4.87
C LEU A 213 11.94 -35.77 -4.23
N GLY A 214 12.40 -36.88 -4.80
CA GLY A 214 12.29 -38.22 -4.22
C GLY A 214 13.62 -38.94 -4.28
N GLY A 215 13.93 -39.74 -3.26
CA GLY A 215 15.24 -40.41 -3.12
C GLY A 215 16.27 -39.57 -2.34
N SER A 216 17.53 -40.00 -2.38
CA SER A 216 18.63 -39.42 -1.59
C SER A 216 19.62 -38.66 -2.46
N PHE A 217 20.07 -37.48 -1.99
CA PHE A 217 21.09 -36.69 -2.67
C PHE A 217 22.37 -37.50 -2.91
N GLY A 218 22.82 -37.56 -4.17
CA GLY A 218 24.05 -38.26 -4.57
C GLY A 218 23.91 -39.77 -4.80
N GLN A 219 22.69 -40.33 -4.66
CA GLN A 219 22.43 -41.75 -4.97
C GLN A 219 21.31 -41.90 -5.99
N ASP A 220 20.06 -41.77 -5.57
CA ASP A 220 18.84 -42.12 -6.33
C ASP A 220 17.84 -40.95 -6.40
N LEU A 221 18.36 -39.73 -6.52
CA LEU A 221 17.56 -38.51 -6.60
C LEU A 221 16.76 -38.45 -7.90
N ASN A 222 15.44 -38.36 -7.78
CA ASN A 222 14.51 -38.04 -8.85
C ASN A 222 13.87 -36.68 -8.54
N SER A 223 13.79 -35.79 -9.55
CA SER A 223 13.13 -34.49 -9.43
C SER A 223 12.00 -34.32 -10.45
N ILE A 224 10.93 -33.64 -10.03
CA ILE A 224 9.92 -33.05 -10.91
C ILE A 224 9.98 -31.54 -10.69
N GLU A 225 10.15 -30.79 -11.77
CA GLU A 225 10.37 -29.34 -11.72
C GLU A 225 9.37 -28.62 -12.61
N ALA A 226 8.82 -27.50 -12.12
CA ALA A 226 7.91 -26.66 -12.89
C ALA A 226 8.13 -25.18 -12.54
N GLY A 227 8.18 -24.30 -13.55
CA GLY A 227 8.47 -22.90 -13.29
C GLY A 227 8.74 -22.05 -14.54
N TRP A 228 9.39 -20.91 -14.31
CA TRP A 228 9.82 -19.91 -15.28
C TRP A 228 11.36 -19.79 -15.24
N GLN A 229 11.97 -19.59 -16.42
CA GLN A 229 13.40 -19.37 -16.62
C GLN A 229 13.62 -18.29 -17.69
#